data_AF-A0A524J150-F1
#
_entry.id   AF-A0A524J150-F1
#
_cell.length_a   1.000
_cell.length_b   1.000
_cell.length_c   1.000
_cell.angle_alpha   90.00
_cell.angle_beta   90.00
_cell.angle_gamma   90.00
#
_symmetry.space_group_name_H-M   'P 1'
#
loop_
_entity.id
_entity.type
_entity.pdbx_description
1 polymer ?
#
loop_
_entity_poly.entity_id
_entity_poly.type
_entity_poly.pdbx_seq_one_letter_code
_entity_poly.pdbx_strand_id
1 'polypeptide(L)'
;MFASYPANNEDFVNFPIPILTIIGSEDPGAPQQEAFYAVISDSAKRFIIEGGNHRQYADYSFQKGDGIATISAAEQQDQIIAATTQFLDTLE
;
A
#
# COMPACT_ATOMS: atom_id res chain seq x y z
N MET A 1 -0.24 -3.16 -5.37
CA MET A 1 -1.31 -3.36 -4.37
C MET A 1 -1.45 -2.08 -3.57
N PHE A 2 -2.65 -1.53 -3.49
CA PHE A 2 -2.94 -0.30 -2.73
C PHE A 2 -3.84 -0.68 -1.56
N ALA A 3 -3.32 -0.59 -0.34
CA ALA A 3 -4.01 -1.00 0.90
C ALA A 3 -4.76 -2.35 0.77
N SER A 4 -4.12 -3.34 0.14
CA SER A 4 -4.73 -4.63 -0.18
C SER A 4 -3.84 -5.79 0.26
N TYR A 5 -4.46 -6.79 0.87
CA TYR A 5 -3.80 -7.89 1.57
C TYR A 5 -4.47 -9.21 1.15
N PRO A 6 -4.02 -9.86 0.06
CA PRO A 6 -4.56 -11.14 -0.38
C PRO A 6 -4.47 -12.20 0.72
N ALA A 7 -5.57 -12.90 0.96
CA ALA A 7 -5.64 -13.95 1.98
C ALA A 7 -4.77 -15.18 1.63
N ASN A 8 -4.58 -15.45 0.34
CA ASN A 8 -3.72 -16.48 -0.23
C ASN A 8 -2.29 -15.95 -0.42
N ASN A 9 -1.65 -15.52 0.67
CA ASN A 9 -0.35 -14.84 0.58
C ASN A 9 0.78 -15.74 0.05
N GLU A 10 0.65 -17.05 0.23
CA GLU A 10 1.57 -18.07 -0.29
C GLU A 10 1.74 -18.01 -1.81
N ASP A 11 0.70 -17.62 -2.56
CA ASP A 11 0.76 -17.50 -4.02
C ASP A 11 1.66 -16.35 -4.49
N PHE A 12 1.98 -15.42 -3.59
CA PHE A 12 2.82 -14.25 -3.86
C PHE A 12 4.26 -14.43 -3.39
N VAL A 13 4.59 -15.53 -2.71
CA VAL A 13 5.97 -15.87 -2.35
C VAL A 13 6.77 -16.18 -3.62
N ASN A 14 7.91 -15.51 -3.81
CA ASN A 14 8.75 -15.64 -5.00
C ASN A 14 7.99 -15.41 -6.33
N PHE A 15 6.96 -14.56 -6.30
CA PHE A 15 6.17 -14.26 -7.49
C PHE A 15 7.07 -13.74 -8.62
N PRO A 16 6.93 -14.25 -9.86
CA PRO A 16 7.88 -13.98 -10.93
C PRO A 16 7.80 -12.55 -11.50
N ILE A 17 6.79 -11.78 -11.10
CA ILE A 17 6.56 -10.40 -11.51
C ILE A 17 6.81 -9.51 -10.29
N PRO A 18 7.61 -8.43 -10.39
CA PRO A 18 7.81 -7.50 -9.29
C PRO A 18 6.50 -6.92 -8.78
N ILE A 19 6.37 -6.80 -7.46
CA ILE A 19 5.18 -6.25 -6.82
C ILE A 19 5.55 -4.97 -6.05
N LEU A 20 4.75 -3.92 -6.21
CA LEU A 20 4.74 -2.77 -5.31
C LEU A 20 3.52 -2.87 -4.40
N THR A 21 3.72 -2.78 -3.08
CA THR A 21 2.64 -2.59 -2.10
C THR A 21 2.76 -1.20 -1.47
N ILE A 22 1.67 -0.44 -1.50
CA ILE A 22 1.58 0.91 -0.93
C ILE A 22 0.55 0.90 0.18
N ILE A 23 0.95 1.38 1.37
CA ILE A 23 0.09 1.50 2.55
C ILE A 23 0.23 2.87 3.23
N GLY A 24 -0.79 3.27 4.00
CA GLY A 24 -0.76 4.48 4.81
C GLY A 24 -0.42 4.18 6.26
N SER A 25 0.33 5.05 6.94
CA SER A 25 0.68 4.87 8.36
C SER A 25 -0.53 4.97 9.30
N GLU A 26 -1.55 5.73 8.88
CA GLU A 26 -2.81 5.94 9.61
C GLU A 26 -3.91 4.97 9.16
N ASP A 27 -3.62 4.02 8.26
CA ASP A 27 -4.53 2.90 7.94
C ASP A 27 -4.52 1.91 9.12
N PRO A 28 -5.60 1.79 9.89
CA PRO A 28 -5.65 0.90 11.05
C PRO A 28 -5.48 -0.57 10.66
N GLY A 29 -5.79 -0.95 9.42
CA GLY A 29 -5.65 -2.30 8.89
C GLY A 29 -4.20 -2.68 8.60
N ALA A 30 -3.33 -1.71 8.26
CA ALA A 30 -1.98 -2.01 7.80
C ALA A 30 -1.09 -2.71 8.85
N PRO A 31 -1.06 -2.32 10.14
CA PRO A 31 -0.28 -3.01 11.18
C PRO A 31 -0.70 -4.46 11.43
N GLN A 32 -1.91 -4.85 11.03
CA GLN A 32 -2.41 -6.22 11.22
C GLN A 32 -1.84 -7.20 10.18
N GLN A 33 -1.09 -6.68 9.20
CA GLN A 33 -0.64 -7.41 8.01
C GLN A 33 0.88 -7.64 8.00
N GLU A 34 1.57 -7.44 9.14
CA GLU A 34 3.03 -7.60 9.20
C GLU A 34 3.51 -9.00 8.79
N ALA A 35 2.76 -10.05 9.14
CA ALA A 35 3.06 -11.41 8.68
C ALA A 35 2.99 -11.54 7.15
N PHE A 36 2.01 -10.88 6.52
CA PHE A 36 1.88 -10.86 5.06
C PHE A 36 3.08 -10.17 4.42
N TYR A 37 3.46 -8.96 4.86
CA TYR A 37 4.61 -8.25 4.28
C TYR A 37 5.92 -9.00 4.46
N ALA A 38 6.11 -9.67 5.60
CA ALA A 38 7.30 -10.46 5.85
C ALA A 38 7.42 -11.62 4.84
N VAL A 39 6.32 -12.34 4.60
CA VAL A 39 6.27 -13.51 3.71
C VAL A 39 6.53 -13.15 2.24
N ILE A 40 6.07 -11.98 1.77
CA ILE A 40 6.23 -11.56 0.37
C ILE A 40 7.44 -10.63 0.14
N SER A 41 8.28 -10.41 1.14
CA SER A 41 9.35 -9.39 1.08
C SER A 41 10.38 -9.62 -0.04
N ASP A 42 10.57 -10.87 -0.46
CA ASP A 42 11.46 -11.24 -1.57
C ASP A 42 10.88 -10.90 -2.96
N SER A 43 9.55 -10.80 -3.09
CA SER A 43 8.84 -10.54 -4.36
C SER A 43 8.14 -9.17 -4.40
N ALA A 44 8.02 -8.49 -3.27
CA ALA A 44 7.29 -7.24 -3.14
C ALA A 44 8.06 -6.15 -2.38
N LYS A 45 8.10 -4.95 -2.96
CA LYS A 45 8.58 -3.73 -2.30
C LYS A 45 7.43 -3.05 -1.56
N ARG A 46 7.61 -2.76 -0.26
CA ARG A 46 6.65 -2.00 0.55
C ARG A 46 7.02 -0.52 0.57
N PHE A 47 6.05 0.33 0.26
CA PHE A 47 6.12 1.79 0.40
C PHE A 47 5.07 2.24 1.41
N ILE A 48 5.48 3.09 2.35
CA ILE A 48 4.62 3.60 3.42
C ILE A 48 4.43 5.10 3.21
N ILE A 49 3.18 5.53 3.10
CA ILE A 49 2.79 6.93 3.05
C ILE A 49 2.57 7.38 4.49
N GLU A 50 3.54 8.10 5.03
CA GLU A 50 3.44 8.70 6.35
C GLU A 50 2.28 9.71 6.38
N GLY A 51 1.40 9.56 7.36
CA GLY A 51 0.17 10.33 7.51
C GLY A 51 -0.99 9.90 6.63
N GLY A 52 -0.79 8.94 5.72
CA GLY A 52 -1.83 8.46 4.81
C GLY A 52 -2.77 7.44 5.46
N ASN A 53 -4.01 7.34 4.96
CA ASN A 53 -5.02 6.41 5.48
C ASN A 53 -5.65 5.53 4.37
N HIS A 54 -6.58 4.65 4.74
CA HIS A 54 -7.22 3.72 3.80
C HIS A 54 -8.13 4.44 2.79
N ARG A 55 -8.78 5.53 3.22
CA ARG A 55 -9.73 6.27 2.39
C ARG A 55 -9.08 6.88 1.16
N GLN A 56 -7.94 7.53 1.33
CA GLN A 56 -7.38 8.43 0.32
C GLN A 56 -6.76 7.72 -0.89
N TYR A 57 -6.81 6.38 -0.96
CA TYR A 57 -6.49 5.61 -2.18
C TYR A 57 -7.54 5.76 -3.29
N ALA A 58 -8.77 6.16 -2.95
CA ALA A 58 -9.84 6.43 -3.90
C ALA A 58 -10.77 7.55 -3.39
N ASP A 59 -11.66 8.04 -4.24
CA ASP A 59 -12.62 9.08 -3.86
C ASP A 59 -13.96 8.47 -3.45
N TYR A 60 -14.03 7.96 -2.22
CA TYR A 60 -15.26 7.46 -1.61
C TYR A 60 -15.50 8.12 -0.25
N SER A 61 -16.74 8.09 0.25
CA SER A 61 -17.12 8.66 1.56
C SER A 61 -16.47 7.91 2.73
N PHE A 62 -16.19 8.61 3.83
CA PHE A 62 -15.58 8.02 5.02
C PHE A 62 -16.35 6.80 5.54
N GLN A 63 -15.62 5.73 5.81
CA GLN A 63 -16.12 4.51 6.41
C GLN A 63 -15.48 4.29 7.78
N LYS A 64 -16.24 3.64 8.67
CA LYS A 64 -15.70 3.21 9.96
C LYS A 64 -14.56 2.21 9.69
N GLY A 65 -13.35 2.57 10.11
CA GLY A 65 -12.16 1.73 9.92
C GLY A 65 -11.13 2.31 8.97
N ASP A 66 -11.43 3.39 8.25
CA ASP A 66 -10.48 4.00 7.30
C ASP A 66 -9.24 4.63 7.97
N GLY A 67 -9.32 4.92 9.27
CA GLY A 67 -8.38 5.78 9.98
C GLY A 67 -8.54 7.25 9.64
N ILE A 68 -7.82 8.13 10.34
CA ILE A 68 -7.85 9.58 10.12
C ILE A 68 -6.47 9.98 9.58
N ALA A 69 -6.41 10.36 8.30
CA ALA A 69 -5.18 10.86 7.69
C ALA A 69 -4.73 12.18 8.35
N THR A 70 -3.42 12.38 8.41
CA THR A 70 -2.79 13.65 8.82
C THR A 70 -2.31 14.49 7.64
N ILE A 71 -2.38 13.94 6.42
CA ILE A 71 -2.15 14.64 5.15
C ILE A 71 -3.45 14.76 4.33
N SER A 72 -3.45 15.68 3.37
CA SER A 72 -4.56 15.83 2.44
C SER A 72 -4.65 14.65 1.45
N ALA A 73 -5.83 14.45 0.87
CA ALA A 73 -6.03 13.43 -0.15
C ALA A 73 -5.13 13.67 -1.37
N ALA A 74 -4.92 14.93 -1.74
CA ALA A 74 -4.01 15.31 -2.83
C ALA A 74 -2.57 14.89 -2.51
N GLU A 75 -2.06 15.19 -1.31
CA GLU A 75 -0.70 14.79 -0.91
C GLU A 75 -0.52 13.27 -0.87
N GLN A 76 -1.51 12.51 -0.41
CA GLN A 76 -1.45 11.04 -0.46
C GLN A 76 -1.45 10.54 -1.91
N GLN A 77 -2.31 11.08 -2.77
CA GLN A 77 -2.42 10.66 -4.17
C GLN A 77 -1.17 11.01 -4.98
N ASP A 78 -0.57 12.16 -4.74
CA ASP A 78 0.70 12.55 -5.36
C ASP A 78 1.83 11.57 -4.97
N GLN A 79 1.87 11.13 -3.72
CA GLN A 79 2.83 10.11 -3.27
C GLN A 79 2.54 8.73 -3.90
N ILE A 80 1.27 8.34 -4.05
CA ILE A 80 0.89 7.12 -4.78
C ILE A 80 1.39 7.19 -6.22
N ILE A 81 1.19 8.32 -6.91
CA ILE A 81 1.64 8.54 -8.29
C ILE A 81 3.17 8.45 -8.37
N ALA A 82 3.89 9.16 -7.49
CA ALA A 82 5.34 9.17 -7.47
C ALA A 82 5.93 7.77 -7.22
N ALA A 83 5.43 7.04 -6.22
CA ALA A 83 5.89 5.69 -5.93
C ALA A 83 5.58 4.70 -7.07
N THR A 84 4.40 4.84 -7.69
CA THR A 84 4.00 3.99 -8.82
C THR A 84 4.85 4.24 -10.04
N THR A 85 5.05 5.50 -10.43
CA THR A 85 5.88 5.88 -11.58
C THR A 85 7.33 5.47 -11.38
N GLN A 86 7.91 5.76 -10.21
CA GLN A 86 9.27 5.31 -9.88
C GLN A 86 9.40 3.78 -9.95
N PHE A 87 8.40 3.04 -9.51
CA PHE A 87 8.42 1.58 -9.61
C PHE A 87 8.35 1.10 -11.07
N LEU A 88 7.50 1.70 -11.89
CA LEU A 88 7.42 1.37 -13.33
C LEU A 88 8.74 1.64 -14.04
N ASP A 89 9.44 2.74 -13.71
CA ASP A 89 10.76 3.06 -14.24
C ASP A 89 11.83 1.99 -13.88
N THR A 90 11.62 1.21 -12.81
CA THR A 90 12.53 0.10 -12.46
C THR A 90 12.30 -1.18 -13.26
N LEU A 91 11.23 -1.25 -14.06
CA LEU A 91 10.85 -2.42 -14.85
C LEU A 91 11.32 -2.34 -16.31
N GLU A 92 11.93 -1.23 -16.72
CA GLU A 92 12.52 -1.02 -18.05
C GLU A 92 13.91 -1.67 -18.20
#